data_AF-A0A814RBR9-F1
#
_entry.id   AF-A0A814RBR9-F1
#
_cell.length_a   1.000
_cell.length_b   1.000
_cell.length_c   1.000
_cell.angle_alpha   90.00
_cell.angle_beta   90.00
_cell.angle_gamma   90.00
#
_symmetry.space_group_name_H-M   'P 1'
#
loop_
_entity.id
_entity.type
_entity.pdbx_description
1 polymer ?
#
loop_
_entity_poly.entity_id
_entity_poly.type
_entity_poly.pdbx_seq_one_letter_code
_entity_poly.pdbx_strand_id
1 'polypeptide(L)'
;MSMTRQRKTVPFASGFKLPDQSAIEKALGAFDDATLESVFNENFYKTFDSLPFPKKPWDWLAQYIERGQTYAEHLQLSRTLNTPASSNRKSIYLTIIGEIDYSIFDVNNLVEYTQRFFQMPVKLIHPFIDFQLDDDTYQWTCKKLTKSANEKSQTFKLHTRYNEKPKHCQVHVTSILNLLTKVVPEDAKCLVALTMLDLYSDDTDLFIAGLARGNSRVAVFSLYRYDPHLSFNESDWFSCKVKTASKSEKEMAKRRKLLLLRACRLLTHEICHLFGIAHCIFYSCLINGSGHLDEDFSQSLLECPVDLRKLHSLIQFDIRDRYEQLLEFFKIHEFKNELESVQTKLNVINQSTNSNISTAKRKHDHYTTTSDSRLRSSKRLAKC
;
A
#
# COMPACT_ATOMS: atom_id res chain seq x y z
N MET A 1 28.49 18.63 -34.92
CA MET A 1 28.34 18.66 -33.44
C MET A 1 26.86 18.79 -33.12
N SER A 2 26.19 17.68 -32.78
CA SER A 2 24.77 17.67 -32.40
C SER A 2 24.66 18.16 -30.96
N MET A 3 24.01 19.30 -30.76
CA MET A 3 23.65 19.78 -29.43
C MET A 3 22.60 18.85 -28.85
N THR A 4 23.02 17.98 -27.92
CA THR A 4 22.12 17.26 -27.02
C THR A 4 21.29 18.29 -26.25
N ARG A 5 20.04 18.47 -26.66
CA ARG A 5 19.01 19.18 -25.89
C ARG A 5 18.94 18.50 -24.53
N GLN A 6 19.60 19.05 -23.51
CA GLN A 6 19.35 18.67 -22.11
C GLN A 6 17.85 18.86 -21.89
N ARG A 7 17.12 17.74 -21.74
CA ARG A 7 15.72 17.80 -21.29
C ARG A 7 15.75 18.54 -19.96
N LYS A 8 15.17 19.74 -19.92
CA LYS A 8 14.97 20.47 -18.66
C LYS A 8 14.22 19.53 -17.73
N THR A 9 14.88 19.10 -16.67
CA THR A 9 14.25 18.33 -15.59
C THR A 9 13.18 19.21 -14.96
N VAL A 10 12.01 18.64 -14.66
CA VAL A 10 11.00 19.39 -13.91
C VAL A 10 11.53 19.55 -12.49
N PRO A 11 11.60 20.77 -11.95
CA PRO A 11 12.08 20.97 -10.59
C PRO A 11 11.07 20.45 -9.58
N PHE A 12 11.55 20.12 -8.38
CA PHE A 12 10.67 19.96 -7.22
C PHE A 12 9.96 21.28 -6.87
N ALA A 13 8.90 21.17 -6.08
CA ALA A 13 8.18 22.30 -5.52
C ALA A 13 9.16 23.24 -4.79
N SER A 14 8.97 24.55 -4.95
CA SER A 14 9.83 25.55 -4.31
C SER A 14 9.85 25.35 -2.80
N GLY A 15 11.02 25.06 -2.22
CA GLY A 15 11.18 24.80 -0.79
C GLY A 15 11.26 23.31 -0.40
N PHE A 16 10.89 22.39 -1.30
CA PHE A 16 11.17 20.97 -1.10
C PHE A 16 12.67 20.69 -1.26
N LYS A 17 13.22 19.88 -0.36
CA LYS A 17 14.61 19.42 -0.42
C LYS A 17 14.62 17.91 -0.47
N LEU A 18 15.22 17.35 -1.51
CA LEU A 18 15.42 15.91 -1.63
C LEU A 18 16.25 15.42 -0.42
N PRO A 19 15.78 14.42 0.35
CA PRO A 19 16.53 13.88 1.46
C PRO A 19 17.88 13.31 0.99
N ASP A 20 18.96 13.71 1.65
CA ASP A 20 20.26 13.09 1.45
C ASP A 20 20.38 11.78 2.26
N GLN A 21 21.50 11.08 2.09
CA GLN A 21 21.75 9.82 2.77
C GLN A 21 21.68 9.94 4.30
N SER A 22 22.16 11.05 4.87
CA SER A 22 22.12 11.28 6.33
C SER A 22 20.68 11.47 6.83
N ALA A 23 19.86 12.19 6.08
CA ALA A 23 18.44 12.36 6.37
C ALA A 23 17.68 11.02 6.27
N ILE A 24 18.01 10.18 5.29
CA ILE A 24 17.43 8.83 5.14
C ILE A 24 17.83 7.92 6.31
N GLU A 25 19.10 7.89 6.69
CA GLU A 25 19.59 7.10 7.84
C GLU A 25 18.92 7.55 9.14
N LYS A 26 18.79 8.87 9.33
CA LYS A 26 18.06 9.43 10.47
C LYS A 26 16.58 9.06 10.44
N ALA A 27 15.96 9.04 9.25
CA ALA A 27 14.57 8.66 9.10
C ALA A 27 14.33 7.17 9.38
N LEU A 28 15.30 6.31 9.02
CA LEU A 28 15.25 4.88 9.31
C LEU A 28 15.46 4.58 10.80
N GLY A 29 16.38 5.29 11.46
CA GLY A 29 16.72 5.13 12.87
C GLY A 29 17.60 3.90 13.17
N ALA A 30 18.08 3.78 14.41
CA ALA A 30 18.92 2.67 14.87
C ALA A 30 18.10 1.39 15.09
N PHE A 31 18.67 0.20 14.86
CA PHE A 31 18.03 -1.08 15.12
C PHE A 31 18.54 -1.65 16.45
N ASP A 32 17.63 -1.93 17.38
CA ASP A 32 17.98 -2.53 18.68
C ASP A 32 17.86 -4.07 18.65
N ASP A 33 17.29 -4.62 17.58
CA ASP A 33 17.05 -6.05 17.36
C ASP A 33 18.01 -6.59 16.30
N ALA A 34 18.92 -7.48 16.74
CA ALA A 34 19.93 -8.10 15.88
C ALA A 34 19.33 -8.90 14.71
N THR A 35 18.08 -9.39 14.84
CA THR A 35 17.41 -10.10 13.73
C THR A 35 16.97 -9.13 12.65
N LEU A 36 16.37 -8.00 13.03
CA LEU A 36 16.01 -6.94 12.09
C LEU A 36 17.26 -6.30 11.47
N GLU A 37 18.30 -6.07 12.27
CA GLU A 37 19.58 -5.56 11.78
C GLU A 37 20.17 -6.47 10.68
N SER A 38 19.96 -7.80 10.77
CA SER A 38 20.42 -8.72 9.73
C SER A 38 19.71 -8.55 8.38
N VAL A 39 18.45 -8.10 8.39
CA VAL A 39 17.67 -7.81 7.17
C VAL A 39 17.96 -6.40 6.68
N PHE A 40 17.91 -5.41 7.56
CA PHE A 40 18.10 -3.99 7.27
C PHE A 40 19.60 -3.64 7.22
N ASN A 41 20.27 -4.13 6.17
CA ASN A 41 21.68 -3.88 5.92
C ASN A 41 21.93 -3.16 4.57
N GLU A 42 23.17 -2.74 4.33
CA GLU A 42 23.54 -1.97 3.13
C GLU A 42 23.15 -2.66 1.82
N ASN A 43 23.28 -3.99 1.73
CA ASN A 43 22.91 -4.72 0.53
C ASN A 43 21.39 -4.72 0.33
N PHE A 44 20.61 -4.75 1.41
CA PHE A 44 19.16 -4.66 1.33
C PHE A 44 18.73 -3.28 0.85
N TYR A 45 19.34 -2.21 1.37
CA TYR A 45 19.03 -0.83 0.93
C TYR A 45 19.31 -0.60 -0.55
N LYS A 46 20.35 -1.24 -1.12
CA LYS A 46 20.67 -1.19 -2.55
C LYS A 46 19.61 -1.82 -3.47
N THR A 47 18.64 -2.56 -2.92
CA THR A 47 17.54 -3.15 -3.70
C THR A 47 16.33 -2.22 -3.88
N PHE A 48 16.42 -0.98 -3.38
CA PHE A 48 15.37 0.03 -3.47
C PHE A 48 15.81 1.20 -4.33
N ASP A 49 14.94 1.63 -5.22
CA ASP A 49 15.19 2.78 -6.07
C ASP A 49 15.09 4.08 -5.27
N SER A 50 15.95 5.04 -5.60
CA SER A 50 15.88 6.40 -5.04
C SER A 50 14.54 7.07 -5.37
N LEU A 51 14.19 8.11 -4.61
CA LEU A 51 12.99 8.91 -4.88
C LEU A 51 13.02 9.43 -6.34
N PRO A 52 11.97 9.18 -7.14
CA PRO A 52 11.94 9.63 -8.52
C PRO A 52 11.91 11.15 -8.59
N PHE A 53 12.65 11.71 -9.55
CA PHE A 53 12.54 13.13 -9.89
C PHE A 53 11.23 13.38 -10.66
N PRO A 54 10.59 14.54 -10.44
CA PRO A 54 9.43 14.95 -11.22
C PRO A 54 9.72 14.92 -12.73
N LYS A 55 8.78 14.33 -13.47
CA LYS A 55 8.79 14.22 -14.94
C LYS A 55 7.83 15.23 -15.57
N LYS A 56 6.73 15.57 -14.92
CA LYS A 56 5.75 16.56 -15.39
C LYS A 56 5.53 17.64 -14.33
N PRO A 57 5.17 18.88 -14.72
CA PRO A 57 4.93 19.97 -13.77
C PRO A 57 3.89 19.65 -12.70
N TRP A 58 2.93 18.78 -13.00
CA TRP A 58 1.85 18.36 -12.11
C TRP A 58 2.11 17.05 -11.37
N ASP A 59 3.34 16.51 -11.41
CA ASP A 59 3.78 15.44 -10.51
C ASP A 59 3.71 15.95 -9.06
N TRP A 60 3.43 15.06 -8.11
CA TRP A 60 3.11 15.44 -6.73
C TRP A 60 4.18 16.32 -6.09
N LEU A 61 5.45 15.91 -6.16
CA LEU A 61 6.56 16.64 -5.54
C LEU A 61 7.04 17.84 -6.37
N ALA A 62 6.49 18.08 -7.57
CA ALA A 62 6.65 19.36 -8.27
C ALA A 62 5.63 20.41 -7.77
N GLN A 63 4.52 19.97 -7.19
CA GLN A 63 3.44 20.83 -6.71
C GLN A 63 3.45 21.04 -5.19
N TYR A 64 3.78 20.00 -4.43
CA TYR A 64 3.63 19.97 -2.97
C TYR A 64 4.96 19.80 -2.24
N ILE A 65 5.09 20.51 -1.12
CA ILE A 65 6.20 20.33 -0.18
C ILE A 65 5.77 19.28 0.85
N GLU A 66 6.16 18.04 0.61
CA GLU A 66 5.97 16.96 1.57
C GLU A 66 7.11 16.92 2.59
N ARG A 67 6.78 16.83 3.88
CA ARG A 67 7.78 16.72 4.95
C ARG A 67 8.33 15.30 5.09
N GLY A 68 7.54 14.31 4.71
CA GLY A 68 7.77 12.91 5.09
C GLY A 68 7.54 12.66 6.59
N GLN A 69 7.78 11.42 6.99
CA GLN A 69 7.66 10.96 8.37
C GLN A 69 8.81 10.01 8.67
N THR A 70 9.54 10.24 9.75
CA THR A 70 10.59 9.33 10.23
C THR A 70 10.01 8.14 10.99
N TYR A 71 10.80 7.08 11.18
CA TYR A 71 10.42 5.96 12.04
C TYR A 71 10.12 6.40 13.49
N ALA A 72 10.92 7.31 14.04
CA ALA A 72 10.72 7.83 15.40
C ALA A 72 9.40 8.61 15.56
N GLU A 73 9.07 9.47 14.59
CA GLU A 73 7.79 10.20 14.57
C GLU A 73 6.61 9.23 14.44
N HIS A 74 6.74 8.21 13.58
CA HIS A 74 5.73 7.17 13.45
C HIS A 74 5.53 6.41 14.76
N LEU A 75 6.62 6.02 15.45
CA LEU A 75 6.53 5.31 16.73
C LEU A 75 5.85 6.17 17.82
N GLN A 76 6.05 7.49 17.79
CA GLN A 76 5.36 8.39 18.70
C GLN A 76 3.86 8.45 18.40
N LEU A 77 3.48 8.56 17.13
CA LEU A 77 2.08 8.53 16.70
C LEU A 77 1.43 7.17 17.01
N SER A 78 2.12 6.07 16.72
CA SER A 78 1.58 4.72 16.84
C SER A 78 1.23 4.33 18.27
N ARG A 79 1.85 4.94 19.30
CA ARG A 79 1.42 4.77 20.70
C ARG A 79 -0.03 5.19 20.92
N THR A 80 -0.52 6.18 20.16
CA THR A 80 -1.92 6.61 20.22
C THR A 80 -2.84 5.72 19.39
N LEU A 81 -2.30 5.01 18.39
CA LEU A 81 -3.03 4.02 17.58
C LEU A 81 -3.09 2.65 18.28
N ASN A 82 -2.05 2.30 19.05
CA ASN A 82 -1.87 1.04 19.77
C ASN A 82 -2.36 1.15 21.23
N THR A 83 -3.62 1.54 21.42
CA THR A 83 -4.28 1.54 22.74
C THR A 83 -4.70 0.12 23.17
N PRO A 84 -5.04 -0.13 24.45
CA PRO A 84 -5.65 -1.40 24.86
C PRO A 84 -6.92 -1.76 24.06
N ALA A 85 -7.69 -0.75 23.61
CA ALA A 85 -8.81 -0.97 22.71
C ALA A 85 -8.38 -1.48 21.31
N SER A 86 -7.15 -1.19 20.90
CA SER A 86 -6.58 -1.64 19.63
C SER A 86 -5.95 -3.03 19.67
N SER A 87 -5.56 -3.55 20.85
CA SER A 87 -4.97 -4.90 20.95
C SER A 87 -5.98 -6.01 20.63
N ASN A 88 -7.28 -5.70 20.74
CA ASN A 88 -8.36 -6.58 20.32
C ASN A 88 -8.67 -6.49 18.82
N ARG A 89 -8.08 -5.52 18.10
CA ARG A 89 -8.30 -5.33 16.66
C ARG A 89 -7.34 -6.20 15.85
N LYS A 90 -7.83 -7.33 15.37
CA LYS A 90 -7.00 -8.41 14.81
C LYS A 90 -7.19 -8.64 13.32
N SER A 91 -8.19 -8.01 12.69
CA SER A 91 -8.52 -8.29 11.28
C SER A 91 -8.67 -7.04 10.45
N ILE A 92 -8.26 -7.11 9.19
CA ILE A 92 -8.57 -6.11 8.18
C ILE A 92 -9.90 -6.49 7.52
N TYR A 93 -10.82 -5.55 7.39
CA TYR A 93 -12.08 -5.78 6.71
C TYR A 93 -12.10 -5.07 5.37
N LEU A 94 -12.59 -5.76 4.34
CA LEU A 94 -12.86 -5.19 3.03
C LEU A 94 -14.36 -5.18 2.77
N THR A 95 -14.83 -4.21 1.99
CA THR A 95 -16.20 -4.17 1.50
C THR A 95 -16.28 -3.56 0.12
N ILE A 96 -17.44 -3.69 -0.52
CA ILE A 96 -17.72 -3.14 -1.85
C ILE A 96 -18.86 -2.13 -1.72
N ILE A 97 -18.70 -0.97 -2.35
CA ILE A 97 -19.72 0.07 -2.46
C ILE A 97 -20.10 0.21 -3.92
N GLY A 98 -21.38 0.03 -4.25
CA GLY A 98 -21.86 -0.04 -5.62
C GLY A 98 -21.68 -1.42 -6.24
N GLU A 99 -21.70 -1.46 -7.57
CA GLU A 99 -21.58 -2.70 -8.35
C GLU A 99 -20.17 -2.91 -8.88
N ILE A 100 -19.75 -4.16 -8.96
CA ILE A 100 -18.50 -4.60 -9.58
C ILE A 100 -18.83 -5.70 -10.58
N ASP A 101 -18.30 -5.57 -11.79
CA ASP A 101 -18.32 -6.65 -12.77
C ASP A 101 -17.27 -7.71 -12.38
N TYR A 102 -17.73 -8.79 -11.78
CA TYR A 102 -16.88 -9.90 -11.34
C TYR A 102 -16.22 -10.66 -12.50
N SER A 103 -16.68 -10.46 -13.75
CA SER A 103 -15.99 -11.02 -14.92
C SER A 103 -14.66 -10.33 -15.21
N ILE A 104 -14.47 -9.09 -14.71
CA ILE A 104 -13.24 -8.31 -14.87
C ILE A 104 -12.46 -8.13 -13.56
N PHE A 105 -13.09 -8.34 -12.41
CA PHE A 105 -12.45 -8.12 -11.12
C PHE A 105 -12.93 -9.12 -10.07
N ASP A 106 -12.07 -10.07 -9.73
CA ASP A 106 -12.32 -10.99 -8.62
C ASP A 106 -11.71 -10.44 -7.32
N VAL A 107 -12.59 -10.04 -6.40
CA VAL A 107 -12.26 -9.43 -5.12
C VAL A 107 -11.53 -10.40 -4.19
N ASN A 108 -11.65 -11.71 -4.39
CA ASN A 108 -10.94 -12.69 -3.57
C ASN A 108 -9.42 -12.61 -3.75
N ASN A 109 -8.95 -12.28 -4.96
CA ASN A 109 -7.52 -12.02 -5.19
C ASN A 109 -7.01 -10.82 -4.37
N LEU A 110 -7.86 -9.81 -4.18
CA LEU A 110 -7.53 -8.65 -3.36
C LEU A 110 -7.52 -8.99 -1.86
N VAL A 111 -8.44 -9.84 -1.41
CA VAL A 111 -8.45 -10.41 -0.04
C VAL A 111 -7.15 -11.19 0.22
N GLU A 112 -6.80 -12.11 -0.69
CA GLU A 112 -5.59 -12.92 -0.59
C GLU A 112 -4.33 -12.05 -0.58
N TYR A 113 -4.21 -11.10 -1.52
CA TYR A 113 -3.09 -10.18 -1.57
C TYR A 113 -2.92 -9.42 -0.26
N THR A 114 -4.01 -8.87 0.28
CA THR A 114 -4.00 -8.10 1.52
C THR A 114 -3.56 -8.96 2.70
N GLN A 115 -4.01 -10.22 2.74
CA GLN A 115 -3.62 -11.16 3.78
C GLN A 115 -2.14 -11.49 3.72
N ARG A 116 -1.59 -11.75 2.53
CA ARG A 116 -0.15 -12.00 2.33
C ARG A 116 0.68 -10.75 2.63
N PHE A 117 0.19 -9.57 2.23
CA PHE A 117 0.90 -8.31 2.36
C PHE A 117 1.01 -7.84 3.82
N PHE A 118 -0.08 -7.91 4.59
CA PHE A 118 -0.05 -7.50 5.99
C PHE A 118 0.22 -8.65 6.95
N GLN A 119 0.20 -9.91 6.49
CA GLN A 119 0.20 -11.12 7.33
C GLN A 119 -0.86 -11.06 8.44
N MET A 120 -2.03 -10.51 8.10
CA MET A 120 -3.16 -10.34 9.00
C MET A 120 -4.41 -11.02 8.42
N PRO A 121 -5.32 -11.55 9.26
CA PRO A 121 -6.60 -12.04 8.78
C PRO A 121 -7.39 -10.95 8.03
N VAL A 122 -7.89 -11.28 6.85
CA VAL A 122 -8.72 -10.38 6.04
C VAL A 122 -10.11 -10.97 5.88
N LYS A 123 -11.14 -10.14 6.06
CA LYS A 123 -12.55 -10.56 5.95
C LYS A 123 -13.29 -9.64 4.99
N LEU A 124 -13.99 -10.23 4.01
CA LEU A 124 -14.90 -9.50 3.12
C LEU A 124 -16.30 -9.44 3.75
N ILE A 125 -16.89 -8.24 3.83
CA ILE A 125 -18.25 -8.02 4.33
C ILE A 125 -19.07 -7.21 3.32
N HIS A 126 -20.39 -7.38 3.34
CA HIS A 126 -21.34 -6.66 2.48
C HIS A 126 -22.44 -6.00 3.32
N PRO A 127 -22.14 -4.93 4.07
CA PRO A 127 -23.08 -4.29 4.99
C PRO A 127 -24.11 -3.39 4.28
N PHE A 128 -23.92 -3.11 2.98
CA PHE A 128 -24.80 -2.28 2.18
C PHE A 128 -25.27 -3.03 0.92
N ILE A 129 -26.51 -2.76 0.53
CA ILE A 129 -27.21 -3.34 -0.62
C ILE A 129 -28.01 -2.27 -1.36
N ASP A 130 -28.63 -2.62 -2.48
CA ASP A 130 -29.55 -1.77 -3.26
C ASP A 130 -28.95 -0.41 -3.63
N PHE A 131 -27.76 -0.41 -4.25
CA PHE A 131 -27.17 0.83 -4.76
C PHE A 131 -27.94 1.31 -6.00
N GLN A 132 -28.56 2.47 -5.93
CA GLN A 132 -29.41 3.01 -6.99
C GLN A 132 -29.11 4.48 -7.22
N LEU A 133 -29.03 4.88 -8.49
CA LEU A 133 -28.98 6.28 -8.90
C LEU A 133 -30.42 6.72 -9.23
N ASP A 134 -30.86 7.80 -8.61
CA ASP A 134 -32.09 8.47 -8.97
C ASP A 134 -31.83 9.35 -10.22
N ASP A 135 -32.53 9.06 -11.32
CA ASP A 135 -32.28 9.69 -12.63
C ASP A 135 -32.71 11.18 -12.69
N ASP A 136 -33.61 11.60 -11.80
CA ASP A 136 -34.11 12.98 -11.75
C ASP A 136 -33.22 13.87 -10.89
N THR A 137 -32.70 13.33 -9.79
CA THR A 137 -31.91 14.07 -8.80
C THR A 137 -30.41 13.79 -8.88
N TYR A 138 -29.99 12.80 -9.68
CA TYR A 138 -28.62 12.29 -9.77
C TYR A 138 -28.01 11.94 -8.40
N GLN A 139 -28.86 11.51 -7.47
CA GLN A 139 -28.48 11.14 -6.12
C GLN A 139 -28.36 9.63 -6.00
N TRP A 140 -27.18 9.17 -5.57
CA TRP A 140 -26.98 7.77 -5.23
C TRP A 140 -27.61 7.45 -3.86
N THR A 141 -28.29 6.32 -3.77
CA THR A 141 -28.83 5.78 -2.53
C THR A 141 -28.36 4.35 -2.32
N CYS A 142 -28.35 3.91 -1.06
CA CYS A 142 -28.11 2.51 -0.69
C CYS A 142 -28.85 2.17 0.61
N LYS A 143 -28.94 0.89 0.92
CA LYS A 143 -29.62 0.38 2.12
C LYS A 143 -28.67 -0.42 3.00
N LYS A 144 -28.82 -0.33 4.32
CA LYS A 144 -28.10 -1.21 5.25
C LYS A 144 -28.66 -2.62 5.16
N LEU A 145 -27.81 -3.63 5.03
CA LEU A 145 -28.21 -5.02 5.18
C LEU A 145 -28.66 -5.27 6.64
N THR A 146 -29.86 -5.82 6.81
CA THR A 146 -30.42 -6.20 8.12
C THR A 146 -30.21 -7.69 8.37
N LYS A 147 -30.20 -8.10 9.65
CA LYS A 147 -30.05 -9.53 10.01
C LYS A 147 -31.35 -10.31 9.82
N SER A 148 -32.49 -9.61 9.81
CA SER A 148 -33.82 -10.19 9.63
C SER A 148 -34.58 -9.48 8.52
N ALA A 149 -35.35 -10.24 7.75
CA ALA A 149 -36.21 -9.73 6.68
C ALA A 149 -37.33 -8.80 7.19
N ASN A 150 -37.67 -8.89 8.48
CA ASN A 150 -38.72 -8.06 9.10
C ASN A 150 -38.20 -6.73 9.69
N GLU A 151 -36.88 -6.52 9.72
CA GLU A 151 -36.30 -5.26 10.18
C GLU A 151 -36.37 -4.20 9.06
N LYS A 152 -36.84 -2.99 9.39
CA LYS A 152 -36.81 -1.88 8.44
C LYS A 152 -35.37 -1.52 8.11
N SER A 153 -34.99 -1.71 6.85
CA SER A 153 -33.67 -1.31 6.37
C SER A 153 -33.55 0.22 6.34
N GLN A 154 -32.45 0.74 6.87
CA GLN A 154 -32.11 2.15 6.81
C GLN A 154 -31.56 2.49 5.43
N THR A 155 -32.23 3.42 4.73
CA THR A 155 -31.75 4.00 3.48
C THR A 155 -30.81 5.17 3.75
N PHE A 156 -29.72 5.24 2.99
CA PHE A 156 -28.78 6.34 3.02
C PHE A 156 -28.69 7.00 1.64
N LYS A 157 -28.44 8.30 1.67
CA LYS A 157 -28.18 9.13 0.49
C LYS A 157 -26.69 9.48 0.46
N LEU A 158 -26.07 9.29 -0.69
CA LEU A 158 -24.70 9.72 -0.95
C LEU A 158 -24.74 11.12 -1.55
N HIS A 159 -23.78 11.95 -1.15
CA HIS A 159 -23.64 13.29 -1.73
C HIS A 159 -22.96 13.16 -3.09
N THR A 160 -23.54 13.76 -4.11
CA THR A 160 -23.10 13.65 -5.51
C THR A 160 -22.93 15.02 -6.13
N ARG A 161 -22.06 15.10 -7.14
CA ARG A 161 -22.06 16.20 -8.11
C ARG A 161 -22.29 15.63 -9.50
N TYR A 162 -23.01 16.37 -10.33
CA TYR A 162 -23.37 15.97 -11.68
C TYR A 162 -22.92 17.00 -12.71
N ASN A 163 -22.26 16.52 -13.76
CA ASN A 163 -21.88 17.33 -14.92
C ASN A 163 -22.80 17.03 -16.09
N GLU A 164 -23.67 17.98 -16.45
CA GLU A 164 -24.69 17.85 -17.52
C GLU A 164 -24.09 17.47 -18.88
N LYS A 165 -22.93 18.04 -19.20
CA LYS A 165 -22.13 17.69 -20.37
C LYS A 165 -20.76 17.31 -19.83
N PRO A 166 -20.50 16.02 -19.57
CA PRO A 166 -20.84 14.87 -20.42
C PRO A 166 -21.79 13.83 -19.80
N LYS A 167 -22.72 14.23 -18.93
CA LYS A 167 -23.61 13.35 -18.15
C LYS A 167 -22.84 12.43 -17.20
N HIS A 168 -21.96 13.01 -16.41
CA HIS A 168 -21.09 12.27 -15.50
C HIS A 168 -21.40 12.59 -14.04
N CYS A 169 -21.59 11.55 -13.22
CA CYS A 169 -21.86 11.66 -11.80
C CYS A 169 -20.62 11.25 -10.99
N GLN A 170 -20.28 12.05 -9.98
CA GLN A 170 -19.23 11.71 -9.01
C GLN A 170 -19.82 11.73 -7.61
N VAL A 171 -19.30 10.85 -6.74
CA VAL A 171 -19.71 10.74 -5.34
C VAL A 171 -18.67 11.40 -4.45
N HIS A 172 -19.14 12.21 -3.51
CA HIS A 172 -18.28 12.84 -2.53
C HIS A 172 -17.74 11.79 -1.56
N VAL A 173 -16.43 11.66 -1.44
CA VAL A 173 -15.76 10.60 -0.66
C VAL A 173 -16.20 10.53 0.80
N THR A 174 -16.37 11.69 1.46
CA THR A 174 -16.86 11.79 2.84
C THR A 174 -18.21 11.11 3.05
N SER A 175 -19.10 11.11 2.06
CA SER A 175 -20.40 10.44 2.19
C SER A 175 -20.24 8.93 2.36
N ILE A 176 -19.32 8.30 1.61
CA ILE A 176 -18.98 6.88 1.75
C ILE A 176 -18.25 6.62 3.07
N LEU A 177 -17.25 7.43 3.42
CA LEU A 177 -16.52 7.28 4.69
C LEU A 177 -17.48 7.32 5.90
N ASN A 178 -18.47 8.23 5.88
CA ASN A 178 -19.48 8.32 6.92
C ASN A 178 -20.36 7.06 7.00
N LEU A 179 -20.67 6.41 5.87
CA LEU A 179 -21.33 5.10 5.90
C LEU A 179 -20.47 4.04 6.57
N LEU A 180 -19.20 3.94 6.17
CA LEU A 180 -18.28 2.93 6.72
C LEU A 180 -18.12 3.08 8.24
N THR A 181 -18.08 4.31 8.76
CA THR A 181 -17.99 4.53 10.22
C THR A 181 -19.17 3.92 11.01
N LYS A 182 -20.32 3.70 10.37
CA LYS A 182 -21.52 3.12 11.00
C LYS A 182 -21.49 1.59 11.06
N VAL A 183 -20.54 0.95 10.36
CA VAL A 183 -20.51 -0.50 10.15
C VAL A 183 -19.15 -1.13 10.35
N VAL A 184 -18.10 -0.35 10.65
CA VAL A 184 -16.77 -0.86 10.98
C VAL A 184 -16.85 -1.82 12.19
N PRO A 185 -16.46 -3.10 12.04
CA PRO A 185 -16.53 -4.06 13.14
C PRO A 185 -15.65 -3.66 14.33
N GLU A 186 -16.00 -4.17 15.52
CA GLU A 186 -15.26 -3.88 16.75
C GLU A 186 -13.84 -4.46 16.70
N ASP A 187 -13.68 -5.70 16.22
CA ASP A 187 -12.40 -6.40 16.05
C ASP A 187 -11.61 -5.94 14.81
N ALA A 188 -12.13 -5.00 14.03
CA ALA A 188 -11.46 -4.50 12.84
C ALA A 188 -10.27 -3.62 13.20
N LYS A 189 -9.09 -3.91 12.66
CA LYS A 189 -7.98 -2.94 12.62
C LYS A 189 -8.39 -1.76 11.73
N CYS A 190 -8.98 -2.07 10.59
CA CYS A 190 -9.60 -1.12 9.68
C CYS A 190 -10.70 -1.77 8.82
N LEU A 191 -11.55 -0.94 8.22
CA LEU A 191 -12.50 -1.30 7.16
C LEU A 191 -12.22 -0.45 5.92
N VAL A 192 -11.90 -1.09 4.79
CA VAL A 192 -11.66 -0.39 3.52
C VAL A 192 -12.71 -0.77 2.49
N ALA A 193 -13.30 0.22 1.82
CA ALA A 193 -14.21 0.01 0.73
C ALA A 193 -13.53 0.15 -0.63
N LEU A 194 -13.86 -0.76 -1.54
CA LEU A 194 -13.62 -0.63 -2.97
C LEU A 194 -14.91 -0.15 -3.65
N THR A 195 -14.80 0.75 -4.64
CA THR A 195 -15.93 1.15 -5.47
C THR A 195 -15.55 1.34 -6.94
N MET A 196 -16.54 1.20 -7.83
CA MET A 196 -16.45 1.63 -9.24
C MET A 196 -17.12 3.00 -9.45
N LEU A 197 -17.58 3.67 -8.40
CA LEU A 197 -18.09 5.04 -8.47
C LEU A 197 -16.93 6.02 -8.54
N ASP A 198 -17.03 7.05 -9.38
CA ASP A 198 -16.01 8.09 -9.48
C ASP A 198 -16.09 9.02 -8.26
N LEU A 199 -14.94 9.39 -7.69
CA LEU A 199 -14.87 10.09 -6.39
C LEU A 199 -14.31 11.50 -6.52
N TYR A 200 -14.78 12.39 -5.65
CA TYR A 200 -14.21 13.74 -5.42
C TYR A 200 -14.20 14.07 -3.92
N SER A 201 -13.37 15.01 -3.49
CA SER A 201 -13.31 15.47 -2.10
C SER A 201 -13.57 16.96 -1.90
N ASP A 202 -13.19 17.78 -2.88
CA ASP A 202 -13.40 19.22 -2.94
C ASP A 202 -13.99 19.63 -4.30
N ASP A 203 -14.63 20.79 -4.36
CA ASP A 203 -15.21 21.33 -5.59
C ASP A 203 -14.16 21.55 -6.68
N THR A 204 -12.91 21.84 -6.29
CA THR A 204 -11.78 22.05 -7.20
C THR A 204 -11.14 20.76 -7.71
N ASP A 205 -11.43 19.61 -7.10
CA ASP A 205 -10.87 18.33 -7.52
C ASP A 205 -11.42 17.93 -8.89
N LEU A 206 -10.55 17.41 -9.76
CA LEU A 206 -11.01 16.66 -10.94
C LEU A 206 -11.59 15.30 -10.51
N PHE A 207 -10.83 14.57 -9.69
CA PHE A 207 -11.22 13.34 -9.01
C PHE A 207 -10.20 13.04 -7.91
N ILE A 208 -10.51 12.09 -7.03
CA ILE A 208 -9.54 11.48 -6.13
C ILE A 208 -9.55 9.96 -6.28
N ALA A 209 -8.39 9.32 -6.10
CA ALA A 209 -8.27 7.87 -6.18
C ALA A 209 -8.84 7.18 -4.95
N GLY A 210 -8.68 7.78 -3.77
CA GLY A 210 -9.11 7.26 -2.50
C GLY A 210 -8.89 8.26 -1.37
N LEU A 211 -9.37 7.91 -0.18
CA LEU A 211 -9.11 8.66 1.04
C LEU A 211 -9.23 7.76 2.27
N ALA A 212 -8.26 7.89 3.17
CA ALA A 212 -8.25 7.27 4.48
C ALA A 212 -8.63 8.26 5.60
N ARG A 213 -9.45 7.80 6.55
CA ARG A 213 -9.75 8.50 7.81
C ARG A 213 -9.25 7.69 8.99
N GLY A 214 -7.97 7.85 9.32
CA GLY A 214 -7.26 7.09 10.35
C GLY A 214 -7.99 7.00 11.70
N ASN A 215 -8.46 8.14 12.24
CA ASN A 215 -9.19 8.19 13.52
C ASN A 215 -10.49 7.37 13.53
N SER A 216 -11.10 7.17 12.37
CA SER A 216 -12.32 6.36 12.21
C SER A 216 -12.04 4.94 11.72
N ARG A 217 -10.79 4.61 11.40
CA ARG A 217 -10.33 3.31 10.87
C ARG A 217 -11.00 2.91 9.56
N VAL A 218 -11.42 3.88 8.75
CA VAL A 218 -12.10 3.62 7.48
C VAL A 218 -11.42 4.31 6.32
N ALA A 219 -11.35 3.63 5.18
CA ALA A 219 -10.91 4.22 3.92
C ALA A 219 -11.80 3.76 2.78
N VAL A 220 -11.77 4.49 1.68
CA VAL A 220 -12.37 4.06 0.42
C VAL A 220 -11.44 4.43 -0.73
N PHE A 221 -11.37 3.58 -1.74
CA PHE A 221 -10.72 3.90 -3.02
C PHE A 221 -11.60 3.47 -4.19
N SER A 222 -11.40 4.13 -5.34
CA SER A 222 -12.15 3.90 -6.56
C SER A 222 -11.28 3.36 -7.68
N LEU A 223 -11.78 2.35 -8.36
CA LEU A 223 -11.17 1.84 -9.59
C LEU A 223 -11.76 2.48 -10.87
N TYR A 224 -12.73 3.39 -10.76
CA TYR A 224 -13.38 3.99 -11.94
C TYR A 224 -12.38 4.57 -12.92
N ARG A 225 -11.50 5.47 -12.43
CA ARG A 225 -10.46 6.11 -13.25
C ARG A 225 -9.24 5.21 -13.52
N TYR A 226 -9.16 4.08 -12.84
CA TYR A 226 -8.08 3.11 -12.91
C TYR A 226 -8.39 1.97 -13.88
N ASP A 227 -9.55 1.96 -14.53
CA ASP A 227 -9.86 1.00 -15.58
C ASP A 227 -9.10 1.35 -16.88
N PRO A 228 -8.21 0.47 -17.39
CA PRO A 228 -7.47 0.75 -18.63
C PRO A 228 -8.36 0.85 -19.88
N HIS A 229 -9.62 0.45 -19.75
CA HIS A 229 -10.63 0.57 -20.81
C HIS A 229 -11.31 1.94 -20.82
N LEU A 230 -11.12 2.73 -19.78
CA LEU A 230 -11.52 4.13 -19.74
C LEU A 230 -10.42 4.99 -20.39
N SER A 231 -10.82 5.92 -21.24
CA SER A 231 -9.94 6.92 -21.82
C SER A 231 -10.51 8.30 -21.56
N PHE A 232 -9.64 9.23 -21.16
CA PHE A 232 -9.98 10.60 -20.84
C PHE A 232 -9.40 11.53 -21.88
N ASN A 233 -10.10 12.64 -22.12
CA ASN A 233 -9.51 13.77 -22.80
C ASN A 233 -8.84 14.67 -21.76
N GLU A 234 -7.54 14.96 -21.91
CA GLU A 234 -6.85 15.87 -20.97
C GLU A 234 -7.47 17.28 -20.95
N SER A 235 -8.12 17.70 -22.04
CA SER A 235 -8.84 18.99 -22.13
C SER A 235 -10.28 18.95 -21.62
N ASP A 236 -10.83 17.75 -21.39
CA ASP A 236 -12.17 17.53 -20.83
C ASP A 236 -12.16 16.23 -20.02
N TRP A 237 -11.69 16.34 -18.77
CA TRP A 237 -11.49 15.20 -17.89
C TRP A 237 -12.79 14.47 -17.55
N PHE A 238 -13.94 15.15 -17.66
CA PHE A 238 -15.24 14.56 -17.41
C PHE A 238 -15.71 13.72 -18.61
N SER A 239 -15.27 14.04 -19.83
CA SER A 239 -15.59 13.27 -21.03
C SER A 239 -14.81 11.95 -21.05
N CYS A 240 -15.33 10.94 -20.36
CA CYS A 240 -14.82 9.59 -20.38
C CYS A 240 -15.34 8.83 -21.61
N LYS A 241 -14.44 8.22 -22.37
CA LYS A 241 -14.79 7.25 -23.41
C LYS A 241 -14.43 5.85 -22.93
N VAL A 242 -15.44 5.02 -22.75
CA VAL A 242 -15.26 3.58 -22.60
C VAL A 242 -14.88 3.06 -23.98
N LYS A 243 -13.69 2.48 -24.11
CA LYS A 243 -13.30 1.81 -25.36
C LYS A 243 -14.36 0.74 -25.67
N THR A 244 -14.64 0.44 -26.94
CA THR A 244 -15.52 -0.69 -27.26
C THR A 244 -14.94 -1.96 -26.64
N ALA A 245 -15.77 -2.74 -25.93
CA ALA A 245 -15.33 -3.99 -25.31
C ALA A 245 -14.63 -4.86 -26.36
N SER A 246 -13.32 -5.11 -26.16
CA SER A 246 -12.58 -5.97 -27.05
C SER A 246 -13.06 -7.40 -26.85
N LYS A 247 -13.42 -8.08 -27.94
CA LYS A 247 -13.74 -9.52 -27.90
C LYS A 247 -12.49 -10.39 -27.72
N SER A 248 -11.29 -9.79 -27.65
CA SER A 248 -10.04 -10.53 -27.48
C SER A 248 -9.83 -10.89 -26.02
N GLU A 249 -9.74 -12.20 -25.75
CA GLU A 249 -9.41 -12.72 -24.42
C GLU A 249 -8.08 -12.16 -23.89
N LYS A 250 -7.12 -11.88 -24.77
CA LYS A 250 -5.82 -11.30 -24.41
C LYS A 250 -5.95 -9.89 -23.83
N GLU A 251 -6.78 -9.04 -24.43
CA GLU A 251 -7.01 -7.68 -23.92
C GLU A 251 -7.83 -7.70 -22.62
N MET A 252 -8.80 -8.61 -22.51
CA MET A 252 -9.56 -8.79 -21.26
C MET A 252 -8.68 -9.29 -20.12
N ALA A 253 -7.83 -10.30 -20.36
CA ALA A 253 -6.84 -10.77 -19.38
C ALA A 253 -5.89 -9.65 -18.96
N LYS A 254 -5.44 -8.81 -19.89
CA LYS A 254 -4.62 -7.63 -19.59
C LYS A 254 -5.38 -6.60 -18.74
N ARG A 255 -6.65 -6.33 -19.03
CA ARG A 255 -7.52 -5.44 -18.23
C ARG A 255 -7.67 -5.96 -16.80
N ARG A 256 -8.01 -7.25 -16.63
CA ARG A 256 -8.12 -7.91 -15.32
C ARG A 256 -6.83 -7.77 -14.52
N LYS A 257 -5.70 -8.07 -15.16
CA LYS A 257 -4.37 -7.98 -14.55
C LYS A 257 -4.03 -6.57 -14.08
N LEU A 258 -4.26 -5.57 -14.93
CA LEU A 258 -3.97 -4.16 -14.59
C LEU A 258 -4.91 -3.64 -13.49
N LEU A 259 -6.20 -3.99 -13.52
CA LEU A 259 -7.14 -3.63 -12.48
C LEU A 259 -6.73 -4.23 -11.13
N LEU A 260 -6.37 -5.52 -11.09
CA LEU A 260 -5.90 -6.16 -9.87
C LEU A 260 -4.63 -5.50 -9.33
N LEU A 261 -3.63 -5.23 -10.19
CA LEU A 261 -2.38 -4.56 -9.79
C LEU A 261 -2.65 -3.18 -9.18
N ARG A 262 -3.50 -2.39 -9.85
CA ARG A 262 -3.91 -1.05 -9.41
C ARG A 262 -4.70 -1.09 -8.10
N ALA A 263 -5.59 -2.07 -7.94
CA ALA A 263 -6.34 -2.28 -6.71
C ALA A 263 -5.43 -2.66 -5.54
N CYS A 264 -4.47 -3.57 -5.76
CA CYS A 264 -3.46 -3.95 -4.77
C CYS A 264 -2.70 -2.73 -4.26
N ARG A 265 -2.30 -1.85 -5.17
CA ARG A 265 -1.60 -0.60 -4.87
C ARG A 265 -2.46 0.35 -4.03
N LEU A 266 -3.64 0.72 -4.53
CA LEU A 266 -4.52 1.67 -3.83
C LEU A 266 -4.92 1.14 -2.45
N LEU A 267 -5.31 -0.13 -2.36
CA LEU A 267 -5.72 -0.73 -1.09
C LEU A 267 -4.60 -0.69 -0.05
N THR A 268 -3.40 -1.12 -0.41
CA THR A 268 -2.27 -1.14 0.54
C THR A 268 -1.80 0.27 0.90
N HIS A 269 -1.83 1.21 -0.03
CA HIS A 269 -1.58 2.63 0.23
C HIS A 269 -2.55 3.20 1.29
N GLU A 270 -3.86 3.01 1.08
CA GLU A 270 -4.87 3.49 2.03
C GLU A 270 -4.79 2.79 3.39
N ILE A 271 -4.52 1.48 3.44
CA ILE A 271 -4.34 0.77 4.72
C ILE A 271 -3.12 1.30 5.47
N CYS A 272 -2.01 1.59 4.79
CA CYS A 272 -0.83 2.19 5.42
C CYS A 272 -1.16 3.57 6.04
N HIS A 273 -1.96 4.40 5.38
CA HIS A 273 -2.47 5.64 6.00
C HIS A 273 -3.31 5.37 7.24
N LEU A 274 -4.18 4.34 7.21
CA LEU A 274 -4.95 3.92 8.40
C LEU A 274 -4.07 3.39 9.53
N PHE A 275 -2.86 2.92 9.22
CA PHE A 275 -1.84 2.52 10.18
C PHE A 275 -0.93 3.68 10.60
N GLY A 276 -1.22 4.91 10.16
CA GLY A 276 -0.48 6.11 10.58
C GLY A 276 0.85 6.31 9.86
N ILE A 277 1.03 5.71 8.70
CA ILE A 277 2.18 5.94 7.81
C ILE A 277 1.80 7.09 6.86
N ALA A 278 2.51 8.21 6.95
CA ALA A 278 2.31 9.36 6.06
C ALA A 278 3.07 9.18 4.74
N HIS A 279 2.81 10.06 3.76
CA HIS A 279 3.52 10.05 2.49
C HIS A 279 5.05 9.99 2.64
N CYS A 280 5.68 9.21 1.78
CA CYS A 280 7.11 8.96 1.79
C CYS A 280 7.85 9.84 0.78
N ILE A 281 9.01 10.33 1.20
CA ILE A 281 9.90 11.15 0.37
C ILE A 281 11.35 10.62 0.34
N PHE A 282 11.59 9.41 0.86
CA PHE A 282 12.95 8.88 1.02
C PHE A 282 13.40 8.01 -0.16
N TYR A 283 12.46 7.29 -0.78
CA TYR A 283 12.70 6.33 -1.87
C TYR A 283 11.50 6.29 -2.82
N SER A 284 11.64 5.61 -3.94
CA SER A 284 10.48 5.05 -4.67
C SER A 284 9.76 4.05 -3.75
N CYS A 285 8.53 4.37 -3.37
CA CYS A 285 7.80 3.71 -2.29
C CYS A 285 6.31 3.60 -2.64
N LEU A 286 5.67 2.54 -2.15
CA LEU A 286 4.21 2.40 -2.16
C LEU A 286 3.47 3.65 -1.65
N ILE A 287 4.05 4.34 -0.66
CA ILE A 287 3.44 5.46 0.05
C ILE A 287 3.93 6.82 -0.49
N ASN A 288 4.53 6.91 -1.68
CA ASN A 288 4.73 8.23 -2.28
C ASN A 288 3.37 8.86 -2.64
N GLY A 289 3.28 10.19 -2.55
CA GLY A 289 2.11 10.93 -3.05
C GLY A 289 2.07 10.90 -4.58
N SER A 290 0.86 10.99 -5.15
CA SER A 290 0.63 10.96 -6.60
C SER A 290 -0.28 12.12 -7.01
N GLY A 291 0.15 12.91 -7.98
CA GLY A 291 -0.64 14.01 -8.56
C GLY A 291 -1.53 13.56 -9.73
N HIS A 292 -1.21 12.43 -10.38
CA HIS A 292 -1.98 11.91 -11.50
C HIS A 292 -1.79 10.40 -11.72
N LEU A 293 -2.62 9.82 -12.59
CA LEU A 293 -2.66 8.39 -12.87
C LEU A 293 -1.31 7.82 -13.35
N ASP A 294 -0.65 8.43 -14.34
CA ASP A 294 0.64 7.90 -14.82
C ASP A 294 1.73 7.88 -13.75
N GLU A 295 1.73 8.88 -12.83
CA GLU A 295 2.67 8.93 -11.71
C GLU A 295 2.36 7.79 -10.76
N ASP A 296 1.09 7.64 -10.37
CA ASP A 296 0.64 6.57 -9.49
C ASP A 296 0.95 5.17 -10.05
N PHE A 297 0.69 4.94 -11.34
CA PHE A 297 0.97 3.67 -12.01
C PHE A 297 2.46 3.32 -12.09
N SER A 298 3.34 4.33 -11.98
CA SER A 298 4.78 4.14 -12.05
C SER A 298 5.43 3.85 -10.70
N GLN A 299 4.68 4.00 -9.61
CA GLN A 299 5.20 3.80 -8.25
C GLN A 299 5.28 2.34 -7.86
N SER A 300 6.19 2.05 -6.94
CA SER A 300 6.40 0.72 -6.36
C SER A 300 5.12 0.16 -5.72
N LEU A 301 4.95 -1.16 -5.78
CA LEU A 301 3.94 -1.89 -5.02
C LEU A 301 4.41 -2.27 -3.60
N LEU A 302 5.66 -1.95 -3.27
CA LEU A 302 6.30 -2.28 -2.00
C LEU A 302 6.74 -1.03 -1.26
N GLU A 303 6.70 -1.11 0.06
CA GLU A 303 7.26 -0.08 0.93
C GLU A 303 8.78 -0.02 0.81
N CYS A 304 9.34 1.18 0.92
CA CYS A 304 10.78 1.36 1.08
C CYS A 304 11.26 0.91 2.48
N PRO A 305 12.56 0.85 2.77
CA PRO A 305 13.06 0.40 4.07
C PRO A 305 12.50 1.19 5.25
N VAL A 306 12.31 2.50 5.09
CA VAL A 306 11.77 3.36 6.16
C VAL A 306 10.33 2.97 6.50
N ASP A 307 9.47 2.83 5.49
CA ASP A 307 8.05 2.53 5.71
C ASP A 307 7.80 1.05 5.99
N LEU A 308 8.63 0.15 5.45
CA LEU A 308 8.65 -1.27 5.81
C LEU A 308 8.92 -1.41 7.31
N ARG A 309 9.89 -0.67 7.84
CA ARG A 309 10.22 -0.69 9.27
C ARG A 309 9.07 -0.13 10.13
N LYS A 310 8.44 0.97 9.71
CA LYS A 310 7.25 1.52 10.38
C LYS A 310 6.14 0.49 10.45
N LEU A 311 5.80 -0.10 9.31
CA LEU A 311 4.74 -1.10 9.21
C LEU A 311 5.05 -2.35 10.05
N HIS A 312 6.29 -2.86 9.96
CA HIS A 312 6.76 -3.97 10.76
C HIS A 312 6.63 -3.69 12.26
N SER A 313 6.94 -2.47 12.72
CA SER A 313 6.81 -2.13 14.15
C SER A 313 5.37 -2.13 14.68
N LEU A 314 4.37 -2.06 13.79
CA LEU A 314 2.96 -2.10 14.15
C LEU A 314 2.38 -3.51 14.16
N ILE A 315 2.79 -4.34 13.20
CA ILE A 315 2.17 -5.65 12.93
C ILE A 315 3.06 -6.82 13.35
N GLN A 316 4.37 -6.62 13.32
CA GLN A 316 5.40 -7.61 13.67
C GLN A 316 5.33 -8.88 12.81
N PHE A 317 5.07 -8.72 11.51
CA PHE A 317 5.12 -9.81 10.52
C PHE A 317 6.56 -10.26 10.23
N ASP A 318 6.75 -11.48 9.73
CA ASP A 318 8.07 -11.93 9.28
C ASP A 318 8.35 -11.37 7.87
N ILE A 319 9.41 -10.57 7.73
CA ILE A 319 9.73 -9.88 6.48
C ILE A 319 10.07 -10.87 5.35
N ARG A 320 10.75 -11.98 5.65
CA ARG A 320 11.14 -12.97 4.65
C ARG A 320 9.91 -13.73 4.17
N ASP A 321 9.14 -14.30 5.10
CA ASP A 321 7.92 -15.06 4.80
C ASP A 321 6.91 -14.20 4.04
N ARG A 322 6.73 -12.93 4.45
CA ARG A 322 5.92 -11.96 3.71
C ARG A 322 6.38 -11.84 2.25
N TYR A 323 7.67 -11.64 2.00
CA TYR A 323 8.18 -11.54 0.63
C TYR A 323 8.06 -12.85 -0.15
N GLU A 324 8.23 -14.01 0.48
CA GLU A 324 7.99 -15.32 -0.16
C GLU A 324 6.53 -15.48 -0.60
N GLN A 325 5.58 -15.12 0.27
CA GLN A 325 4.16 -15.14 -0.04
C GLN A 325 3.78 -14.15 -1.15
N LEU A 326 4.37 -12.95 -1.14
CA LEU A 326 4.16 -11.95 -2.21
C LEU A 326 4.77 -12.40 -3.54
N LEU A 327 5.94 -13.04 -3.53
CA LEU A 327 6.57 -13.61 -4.73
C LEU A 327 5.65 -14.62 -5.40
N GLU A 328 5.04 -15.52 -4.61
CA GLU A 328 4.08 -16.51 -5.11
C GLU A 328 2.86 -15.83 -5.75
N PHE A 329 2.27 -14.85 -5.06
CA PHE A 329 1.13 -14.09 -5.57
C PHE A 329 1.46 -13.39 -6.90
N PHE A 330 2.61 -12.72 -6.99
CA PHE A 330 3.05 -12.04 -8.21
C PHE A 330 3.34 -13.02 -9.36
N LYS A 331 3.76 -14.24 -9.05
CA LYS A 331 3.93 -15.30 -10.04
C LYS A 331 2.58 -15.78 -10.60
N ILE A 332 1.60 -16.01 -9.74
CA ILE A 332 0.24 -16.44 -10.13
C ILE A 332 -0.43 -15.40 -11.04
N HIS A 333 -0.31 -14.11 -10.69
CA HIS A 333 -0.96 -13.02 -11.41
C HIS A 333 -0.09 -12.37 -12.51
N GLU A 334 1.10 -12.91 -12.76
CA GLU A 334 2.06 -12.42 -13.77
C GLU A 334 2.45 -10.94 -13.61
N PHE A 335 2.63 -10.48 -12.38
CA PHE A 335 3.12 -9.14 -12.04
C PHE A 335 4.65 -9.13 -12.15
N LYS A 336 5.16 -9.08 -13.39
CA LYS A 336 6.57 -9.36 -13.69
C LYS A 336 7.56 -8.43 -13.00
N ASN A 337 7.27 -7.13 -12.97
CA ASN A 337 8.16 -6.13 -12.39
C ASN A 337 8.24 -6.32 -10.86
N GLU A 338 7.09 -6.57 -10.24
CA GLU A 338 6.94 -6.79 -8.82
C GLU A 338 7.61 -8.10 -8.40
N LEU A 339 7.45 -9.16 -9.20
CA LEU A 339 8.12 -10.45 -9.02
C LEU A 339 9.64 -10.31 -9.02
N GLU A 340 10.21 -9.60 -10.00
CA GLU A 340 11.66 -9.35 -10.08
C GLU A 340 12.17 -8.54 -8.88
N SER A 341 11.41 -7.50 -8.48
CA SER A 341 11.74 -6.64 -7.35
C SER A 341 11.75 -7.42 -6.02
N VAL A 342 10.77 -8.30 -5.80
CA VAL A 342 10.71 -9.16 -4.60
C VAL A 342 11.79 -10.24 -4.63
N GLN A 343 12.03 -10.88 -5.79
CA GLN A 343 13.07 -11.90 -5.92
C GLN A 343 14.45 -11.35 -5.57
N THR A 344 14.76 -10.13 -6.03
CA THR A 344 16.01 -9.44 -5.70
C THR A 344 16.15 -9.22 -4.20
N LYS A 345 15.09 -8.76 -3.53
CA LYS A 345 15.06 -8.55 -2.07
C LYS A 345 15.27 -9.85 -1.30
N LEU A 346 14.56 -10.91 -1.68
CA LEU A 346 14.71 -12.23 -1.06
C LEU A 346 16.12 -12.80 -1.21
N ASN A 347 16.73 -12.65 -2.37
CA ASN A 347 18.10 -13.12 -2.59
C ASN A 347 19.09 -12.48 -1.60
N VAL A 348 18.97 -11.17 -1.37
CA VAL A 348 19.80 -10.43 -0.41
C VAL A 348 19.53 -10.84 1.03
N ILE A 349 18.25 -10.99 1.41
CA ILE A 349 17.86 -11.47 2.75
C ILE A 349 18.45 -12.86 3.00
N ASN A 350 18.33 -13.76 2.02
CA ASN A 350 18.81 -15.14 2.11
C ASN A 350 20.33 -15.23 2.28
N GLN A 351 21.09 -14.44 1.52
CA GLN A 351 22.54 -14.36 1.65
C GLN A 351 22.96 -13.86 3.03
N SER A 352 22.29 -12.81 3.53
CA SER A 352 22.59 -12.20 4.83
C SER A 352 22.37 -13.18 5.99
N THR A 353 21.27 -13.96 5.95
CA THR A 353 21.02 -15.01 6.96
C THR A 353 22.06 -16.13 6.96
N ASN A 354 22.51 -16.59 5.79
CA ASN A 354 23.50 -17.67 5.69
C ASN A 354 24.89 -17.23 6.18
N SER A 355 25.29 -15.98 5.90
CA SER A 355 26.55 -15.42 6.40
C SER A 355 26.60 -15.33 7.92
N ASN A 356 25.49 -14.98 8.57
CA ASN A 356 25.38 -14.92 10.03
C ASN A 356 25.43 -16.31 10.69
N ILE A 357 24.82 -17.33 10.08
CA ILE A 357 24.92 -18.72 10.55
C ILE A 357 26.38 -19.21 10.44
N SER A 358 27.06 -18.90 9.33
CA SER A 358 28.46 -19.32 9.13
C SER A 358 29.43 -18.66 10.12
N THR A 359 29.20 -17.40 10.49
CA THR A 359 30.02 -16.66 11.47
C THR A 359 29.72 -17.08 12.91
N ALA A 360 28.45 -17.39 13.24
CA ALA A 360 28.09 -17.98 14.53
C ALA A 360 28.71 -19.38 14.70
N LYS A 361 28.69 -20.21 13.65
CA LYS A 361 29.32 -21.55 13.66
C LYS A 361 30.85 -21.45 13.82
N ARG A 362 31.51 -20.51 13.13
CA ARG A 362 32.95 -20.24 13.31
C ARG A 362 33.30 -19.74 14.72
N LYS A 363 32.46 -18.89 15.35
CA LYS A 363 32.67 -18.47 16.75
C LYS A 363 32.48 -19.62 17.74
N HIS A 364 31.51 -20.50 17.50
CA HIS A 364 31.30 -21.69 18.32
C HIS A 364 32.47 -22.69 18.18
N ASP A 365 32.96 -22.92 16.95
CA ASP A 365 34.10 -23.81 16.68
C ASP A 365 35.42 -23.25 17.23
N HIS A 366 35.56 -21.92 17.29
CA HIS A 366 36.72 -21.27 17.91
C HIS A 366 36.69 -21.36 19.44
N TYR A 367 35.51 -21.36 20.07
CA TYR A 367 35.37 -21.52 21.51
C TYR A 367 35.61 -22.97 21.96
N THR A 368 35.15 -23.96 21.17
CA THR A 368 35.39 -25.39 21.45
C THR A 368 36.85 -25.80 21.24
N THR A 369 37.55 -25.19 20.27
CA THR A 369 39.00 -25.44 20.07
C THR A 369 39.91 -24.75 21.09
N THR A 370 39.45 -23.67 21.74
CA THR A 370 40.22 -22.98 22.79
C THR A 370 39.95 -23.53 24.20
N SER A 371 38.82 -24.20 24.44
CA SER A 371 38.58 -24.93 25.70
C SER A 371 39.32 -26.28 25.78
N ASP A 372 39.60 -26.94 24.66
CA ASP A 372 40.25 -28.26 24.64
C ASP A 372 41.79 -28.19 24.73
N SER A 373 42.37 -27.01 24.49
CA SER A 373 43.82 -26.77 24.65
C SER A 373 44.24 -26.36 26.07
N ARG A 374 43.29 -26.05 26.98
CA ARG A 374 43.59 -25.74 28.40
C ARG A 374 43.43 -26.91 29.38
N LEU A 375 42.94 -28.07 28.93
CA LEU A 375 42.81 -29.27 29.79
C LEU A 375 43.88 -30.34 29.58
N ARG A 376 44.86 -30.14 28.67
CA ARG A 376 45.91 -31.13 28.38
C ARG A 376 47.30 -30.83 28.96
N SER A 377 47.48 -29.80 29.79
CA SER A 377 48.80 -29.41 30.33
C SER A 377 49.03 -29.64 31.83
N SER A 378 48.12 -30.31 32.57
CA SER A 378 48.24 -30.43 34.04
C SER A 378 48.25 -31.86 34.62
N LYS A 379 48.63 -32.89 33.84
CA LYS A 379 48.87 -34.24 34.39
C LYS A 379 50.23 -34.83 34.00
N ARG A 380 51.28 -34.28 34.61
CA ARG A 380 52.55 -35.00 34.85
C ARG A 380 53.23 -34.34 36.05
N LEU A 381 53.11 -34.97 37.22
CA LEU A 381 54.08 -35.01 38.34
C LEU A 381 53.36 -35.41 39.63
N ALA A 382 53.50 -36.67 40.03
CA ALA A 382 53.76 -37.09 41.42
C ALA A 382 53.76 -38.63 41.47
N LYS A 383 54.96 -39.20 41.62
CA LYS A 383 55.18 -40.53 42.19
C LYS A 383 55.03 -40.40 43.71
N CYS A 384 54.32 -41.34 44.33
CA CYS A 384 54.74 -42.10 45.53
C CYS A 384 53.74 -43.22 45.76
#